data_AF-A0A2G8HZ23-F1
#
_entry.id   AF-A0A2G8HZ23-F1
#
_cell.length_a   1.000
_cell.length_b   1.000
_cell.length_c   1.000
_cell.angle_alpha   90.00
_cell.angle_beta   90.00
_cell.angle_gamma   90.00
#
_symmetry.space_group_name_H-M   'P 1'
#
loop_
_entity.id
_entity.type
_entity.pdbx_description
1 polymer ?
#
loop_
_entity_poly.entity_id
_entity_poly.type
_entity_poly.pdbx_seq_one_letter_code
_entity_poly.pdbx_strand_id
1 'polypeptide(L)'
;MDVNKKGRVVFDPIYGFIKLTPVEYEIIHSPFYQRLRWIKQLGFSFYVFPGAEHSRFGHSIGVMFNAHRILQSCSRGVSDEELMDEKCLTKEAVYHKTLRIGALLHDLGTFVFSHTTESAYITFGETTNCKGGKGLQDDHENLGSFIIKNTDYEGGITHILKKYGLDPQTISDLVKGVDPSILANQILHSEIDCDRMDYLLRDAHYTGLKYGAYDRDYLLHHFEVKKVNQHDILTIRHNALHCVEDFLMSRFAWYSQVIRSPRGSKYDAIAERITFHFLEKGYIYRYSDLLDMIANDPMKFYGFNDNYFITLVQKHYSNGDLDKVPHIKDMALTLLLEKGAKTINCEEFKQILFDQDKASDNERIVKRAQAKVKELEDYIAKNGDPSDWILPDLPKKDIIYVKSPKAIAKNGQKSNLLLERDPVKISYENGDIKLLADVENSVISSLHKKMNYTPNVFCSMKTHERLIKAGLISS
;
A
#
# COMPACT_ATOMS: atom_id res chain seq x y z
N MET A 1 -16.15 24.54 16.80
CA MET A 1 -16.64 25.39 15.68
C MET A 1 -17.72 24.60 14.98
N ASP A 2 -18.87 25.22 14.71
CA ASP A 2 -20.00 24.57 14.05
C ASP A 2 -19.61 24.19 12.61
N VAL A 3 -19.38 22.90 12.42
CA VAL A 3 -18.83 22.25 11.21
C VAL A 3 -19.73 22.56 9.99
N ASN A 4 -21.01 22.89 10.22
CA ASN A 4 -21.99 23.23 9.19
C ASN A 4 -21.76 24.54 8.40
N LYS A 5 -20.79 25.39 8.77
CA LYS A 5 -20.60 26.72 8.14
C LYS A 5 -19.41 26.84 7.18
N LYS A 6 -18.54 25.83 7.06
CA LYS A 6 -17.46 25.85 6.04
C LYS A 6 -17.96 25.25 4.74
N GLY A 7 -17.47 25.76 3.60
CA GLY A 7 -17.62 25.04 2.34
C GLY A 7 -17.05 23.63 2.50
N ARG A 8 -17.84 22.60 2.16
CA ARG A 8 -17.43 21.18 2.18
C ARG A 8 -16.48 20.90 1.01
N VAL A 9 -15.33 21.58 1.03
CA VAL A 9 -14.34 21.60 -0.04
C VAL A 9 -12.95 21.51 0.55
N VAL A 10 -12.10 20.70 -0.08
CA VAL A 10 -10.67 20.59 0.21
C VAL A 10 -9.90 21.05 -1.02
N PHE A 11 -8.82 21.81 -0.83
CA PHE A 11 -7.89 22.12 -1.89
C PHE A 11 -6.76 21.10 -1.86
N ASP A 12 -6.64 20.31 -2.92
CA ASP A 12 -5.59 19.31 -3.12
C ASP A 12 -4.56 19.84 -4.14
N PRO A 13 -3.24 19.68 -3.90
CA PRO A 13 -2.22 20.23 -4.78
C PRO A 13 -2.15 19.57 -6.16
N ILE A 14 -2.69 18.37 -6.32
CA ILE A 14 -2.72 17.64 -7.59
C ILE A 14 -4.04 17.91 -8.32
N TYR A 15 -5.15 17.95 -7.58
CA TYR A 15 -6.50 17.91 -8.15
C TYR A 15 -7.29 19.21 -8.00
N GLY A 16 -6.75 20.21 -7.32
CA GLY A 16 -7.43 21.48 -7.06
C GLY A 16 -8.58 21.33 -6.07
N PHE A 17 -9.72 21.95 -6.33
CA PHE A 17 -10.87 21.92 -5.43
C PHE A 17 -11.64 20.59 -5.52
N ILE A 18 -11.66 19.85 -4.41
CA ILE A 18 -12.40 18.60 -4.23
C ILE A 18 -13.61 18.88 -3.33
N LYS A 19 -14.81 18.66 -3.87
CA LYS A 19 -16.06 18.75 -3.09
C LYS A 19 -16.29 17.46 -2.29
N LEU A 20 -16.77 17.62 -1.07
CA LEU A 20 -17.11 16.53 -0.15
C LEU A 20 -18.62 16.48 0.11
N THR A 21 -19.18 15.27 0.12
CA THR A 21 -20.55 15.04 0.58
C THR A 21 -20.65 15.27 2.10
N PRO A 22 -21.86 15.50 2.66
CA PRO A 22 -22.03 15.63 4.11
C PRO A 22 -21.40 14.47 4.92
N VAL A 23 -21.59 13.23 4.48
CA VAL A 23 -21.03 12.04 5.14
C VAL A 23 -19.50 12.00 5.06
N GLU A 24 -18.91 12.29 3.89
CA GLU A 24 -17.46 12.36 3.73
C GLU A 24 -16.87 13.46 4.61
N TYR A 25 -17.54 14.61 4.68
CA TYR A 25 -17.11 15.73 5.49
C TYR A 25 -17.09 15.38 6.99
N GLU A 26 -18.10 14.66 7.50
CA GLU A 26 -18.11 14.19 8.89
C GLU A 26 -17.04 13.12 9.13
N ILE A 27 -16.88 12.15 8.21
CA ILE A 27 -15.84 11.12 8.26
C ILE A 27 -14.46 11.74 8.38
N ILE A 28 -14.11 12.71 7.53
CA ILE A 28 -12.76 13.28 7.54
C ILE A 28 -12.45 14.05 8.83
N HIS A 29 -13.46 14.42 9.62
CA HIS A 29 -13.29 15.08 10.93
C HIS A 29 -13.35 14.11 12.11
N SER A 30 -13.54 12.81 11.87
CA SER A 30 -13.40 11.78 12.90
C SER A 30 -11.95 11.64 13.39
N PRO A 31 -11.72 11.19 14.65
CA PRO A 31 -10.37 10.89 15.13
C PRO A 31 -9.66 9.85 14.25
N PHE A 32 -10.40 8.87 13.74
CA PHE A 32 -9.85 7.81 12.89
C PHE A 32 -9.23 8.35 11.60
N TYR A 33 -9.95 9.26 10.93
CA TYR A 33 -9.47 9.82 9.67
C TYR A 33 -8.41 10.90 9.89
N GLN A 34 -8.56 11.75 10.93
CA GLN A 34 -7.57 12.77 11.26
C GLN A 34 -6.22 12.17 11.66
N ARG A 35 -6.18 10.93 12.18
CA ARG A 35 -4.94 10.18 12.43
C ARG A 35 -4.07 10.10 11.18
N LEU A 36 -4.66 9.91 10.01
CA LEU A 36 -3.96 9.75 8.73
C LEU A 36 -3.11 10.98 8.35
N ARG A 37 -3.33 12.15 8.95
CA ARG A 37 -2.47 13.34 8.74
C ARG A 37 -1.04 13.13 9.23
N TRP A 38 -0.90 12.26 10.23
CA TRP A 38 0.34 12.02 10.96
C TRP A 38 0.98 10.69 10.57
N ILE A 39 0.53 10.09 9.46
CA ILE A 39 1.09 8.87 8.89
C ILE A 39 1.59 9.21 7.49
N LYS A 40 2.90 9.18 7.30
CA LYS A 40 3.54 9.45 6.00
C LYS A 40 3.19 8.36 5.00
N GLN A 41 2.90 8.77 3.76
CA GLN A 41 2.56 7.86 2.67
C GLN A 41 3.72 6.90 2.37
N LEU A 42 4.93 7.43 2.24
CA LEU A 42 6.10 6.70 1.74
C LEU A 42 7.06 6.23 2.85
N GLY A 43 6.55 6.01 4.07
CA GLY A 43 7.35 5.52 5.19
C GLY A 43 8.57 6.41 5.43
N PHE A 44 9.78 5.82 5.35
CA PHE A 44 11.05 6.54 5.54
C PHE A 44 11.66 7.14 4.27
N SER A 45 10.94 7.16 3.14
CA SER A 45 11.45 7.72 1.88
C SER A 45 11.84 9.20 1.98
N PHE A 46 11.34 9.93 2.98
CA PHE A 46 11.71 11.32 3.23
C PHE A 46 13.20 11.52 3.60
N TYR A 47 13.90 10.47 4.04
CA TYR A 47 15.37 10.50 4.19
C TYR A 47 16.11 10.57 2.85
N VAL A 48 15.50 10.08 1.77
CA VAL A 48 16.08 10.16 0.41
C VAL A 48 15.50 11.35 -0.36
N PHE A 49 14.21 11.60 -0.20
CA PHE A 49 13.46 12.64 -0.89
C PHE A 49 12.85 13.59 0.14
N PRO A 50 13.50 14.70 0.51
CA PRO A 50 13.01 15.59 1.57
C PRO A 50 11.61 16.18 1.34
N GLY A 51 11.09 16.12 0.11
CA GLY A 51 9.72 16.53 -0.22
C GLY A 51 8.66 15.45 0.01
N ALA A 52 9.04 14.18 0.21
CA ALA A 52 8.16 13.03 0.43
C ALA A 52 7.54 13.00 1.85
N GLU A 53 7.01 14.15 2.26
CA GLU A 53 6.44 14.44 3.58
C GLU A 53 4.92 14.33 3.60
N HIS A 54 4.31 14.01 2.45
CA HIS A 54 2.86 13.88 2.31
C HIS A 54 2.32 12.67 3.09
N SER A 55 1.06 12.79 3.49
CA SER A 55 0.41 11.85 4.40
C SER A 55 -0.70 11.06 3.71
N ARG A 56 -1.05 9.91 4.31
CA ARG A 56 -2.18 9.07 3.93
C ARG A 56 -3.50 9.87 3.84
N PHE A 57 -3.65 10.92 4.66
CA PHE A 57 -4.84 11.79 4.62
C PHE A 57 -5.09 12.41 3.24
N GLY A 58 -4.06 13.00 2.62
CA GLY A 58 -4.21 13.64 1.31
C GLY A 58 -4.42 12.61 0.21
N HIS A 59 -3.69 11.50 0.30
CA HIS A 59 -3.80 10.36 -0.60
C HIS A 59 -5.24 9.81 -0.63
N SER A 60 -5.81 9.43 0.50
CA SER A 60 -7.14 8.83 0.54
C SER A 60 -8.26 9.76 0.03
N ILE A 61 -8.15 11.09 0.21
CA ILE A 61 -9.06 12.07 -0.42
C ILE A 61 -8.91 12.06 -1.95
N GLY A 62 -7.67 11.97 -2.44
CA GLY A 62 -7.39 11.88 -3.86
C GLY A 62 -7.89 10.58 -4.50
N VAL A 63 -7.76 9.45 -3.81
CA VAL A 63 -8.32 8.15 -4.21
C VAL A 63 -9.84 8.23 -4.32
N MET A 64 -10.53 8.81 -3.33
CA MET A 64 -11.97 9.09 -3.38
C MET A 64 -12.35 9.97 -4.59
N PHE A 65 -11.56 11.00 -4.89
CA PHE A 65 -11.80 11.86 -6.05
C PHE A 65 -11.63 11.12 -7.37
N ASN A 66 -10.59 10.29 -7.52
CA ASN A 66 -10.39 9.47 -8.72
C ASN A 66 -11.53 8.45 -8.88
N ALA A 67 -11.99 7.79 -7.81
CA ALA A 67 -13.12 6.87 -7.86
C ALA A 67 -14.40 7.56 -8.39
N HIS A 68 -14.66 8.78 -7.93
CA HIS A 68 -15.76 9.61 -8.44
C HIS A 68 -15.61 9.96 -9.93
N ARG A 69 -14.40 10.35 -10.36
CA ARG A 69 -14.15 10.66 -11.78
C ARG A 69 -14.31 9.45 -12.68
N ILE A 70 -13.87 8.27 -12.24
CA ILE A 70 -14.08 7.01 -12.96
C ILE A 70 -15.58 6.72 -13.12
N LEU A 71 -16.36 6.86 -12.03
CA LEU A 71 -17.82 6.68 -12.08
C LEU A 71 -18.51 7.65 -13.05
N GLN A 72 -18.08 8.93 -13.07
CA GLN A 72 -18.58 9.91 -14.03
C GLN A 72 -18.27 9.50 -15.47
N SER A 73 -17.01 9.16 -15.77
CA SER A 73 -16.60 8.69 -17.11
C SER A 73 -17.38 7.45 -17.56
N CYS A 74 -17.63 6.54 -16.63
CA CYS A 74 -18.39 5.32 -16.87
C CYS A 74 -19.91 5.52 -16.92
N SER A 75 -20.40 6.76 -16.76
CA SER A 75 -21.85 7.07 -16.67
C SER A 75 -22.56 6.25 -15.58
N ARG A 76 -21.86 6.01 -14.46
CA ARG A 76 -22.35 5.32 -13.25
C ARG A 76 -22.48 6.24 -12.04
N GLY A 77 -22.04 7.49 -12.16
CA GLY A 77 -22.28 8.52 -11.16
C GLY A 77 -23.67 9.15 -11.31
N VAL A 78 -24.33 9.40 -10.18
CA VAL A 78 -25.50 10.29 -10.10
C VAL A 78 -25.10 11.77 -10.25
N SER A 79 -26.08 12.67 -10.39
CA SER A 79 -25.84 14.12 -10.46
C SER A 79 -25.17 14.67 -9.20
N ASP A 80 -24.52 15.84 -9.30
CA ASP A 80 -23.90 16.52 -8.15
C ASP A 80 -24.97 16.84 -7.08
N GLU A 81 -26.17 17.22 -7.50
CA GLU A 81 -27.30 17.50 -6.61
C GLU A 81 -27.71 16.26 -5.81
N GLU A 82 -27.91 15.12 -6.48
CA GLU A 82 -28.28 13.85 -5.83
C GLU A 82 -27.16 13.31 -4.92
N LEU A 83 -25.90 13.45 -5.35
CA LEU A 83 -24.75 13.02 -4.56
C LEU A 83 -24.61 13.83 -3.27
N MET A 84 -24.88 15.14 -3.35
CA MET A 84 -24.74 16.09 -2.24
C MET A 84 -25.92 16.07 -1.27
N ASP A 85 -27.09 15.61 -1.69
CA ASP A 85 -28.24 15.42 -0.83
C ASP A 85 -28.04 14.23 0.12
N GLU A 86 -27.93 14.50 1.41
CA GLU A 86 -27.82 13.48 2.46
C GLU A 86 -29.05 12.57 2.54
N LYS A 87 -30.21 13.02 2.08
CA LYS A 87 -31.47 12.28 2.10
C LYS A 87 -31.69 11.43 0.84
N CYS A 88 -30.92 11.66 -0.22
CA CYS A 88 -31.00 10.87 -1.44
C CYS A 88 -30.38 9.48 -1.23
N LEU A 89 -31.25 8.46 -1.16
CA LEU A 89 -30.91 7.05 -0.94
C LEU A 89 -31.40 6.15 -2.09
N THR A 90 -31.42 6.68 -3.32
CA THR A 90 -31.63 5.83 -4.51
C THR A 90 -30.51 4.80 -4.61
N LYS A 91 -30.76 3.67 -5.29
CA LYS A 91 -29.76 2.60 -5.41
C LYS A 91 -28.47 3.11 -6.02
N GLU A 92 -28.59 3.98 -7.01
CA GLU A 92 -27.51 4.62 -7.76
C GLU A 92 -26.75 5.62 -6.87
N ALA A 93 -27.45 6.43 -6.08
CA ALA A 93 -26.81 7.38 -5.15
C ALA A 93 -26.07 6.65 -4.02
N VAL A 94 -26.68 5.59 -3.46
CA VAL A 94 -26.04 4.75 -2.45
C VAL A 94 -24.80 4.06 -3.04
N TYR A 95 -24.89 3.48 -4.24
CA TYR A 95 -23.73 2.88 -4.91
C TYR A 95 -22.59 3.89 -5.12
N HIS A 96 -22.91 5.09 -5.61
CA HIS A 96 -21.92 6.15 -5.82
C HIS A 96 -21.27 6.60 -4.50
N LYS A 97 -22.07 6.84 -3.44
CA LYS A 97 -21.58 7.20 -2.10
C LYS A 97 -20.71 6.09 -1.50
N THR A 98 -21.15 4.83 -1.60
CA THR A 98 -20.43 3.65 -1.11
C THR A 98 -19.06 3.53 -1.76
N LEU A 99 -18.95 3.68 -3.09
CA LEU A 99 -17.65 3.59 -3.76
C LEU A 99 -16.71 4.72 -3.35
N ARG A 100 -17.22 5.96 -3.28
CA ARG A 100 -16.44 7.12 -2.83
C ARG A 100 -15.96 6.92 -1.39
N ILE A 101 -16.82 6.45 -0.49
CA ILE A 101 -16.47 6.24 0.91
C ILE A 101 -15.52 5.04 1.08
N GLY A 102 -15.72 3.95 0.34
CA GLY A 102 -14.76 2.84 0.32
C GLY A 102 -13.37 3.30 -0.13
N ALA A 103 -13.31 4.09 -1.20
CA ALA A 103 -12.08 4.73 -1.67
C ALA A 103 -11.48 5.71 -0.63
N LEU A 104 -12.31 6.48 0.07
CA LEU A 104 -11.87 7.37 1.15
C LEU A 104 -11.30 6.60 2.33
N LEU A 105 -11.84 5.43 2.66
CA LEU A 105 -11.53 4.66 3.86
C LEU A 105 -10.57 3.48 3.64
N HIS A 106 -10.13 3.21 2.40
CA HIS A 106 -9.34 2.02 2.07
C HIS A 106 -8.06 1.88 2.93
N ASP A 107 -7.47 3.01 3.32
CA ASP A 107 -6.22 3.11 4.07
C ASP A 107 -6.40 3.44 5.56
N LEU A 108 -7.63 3.42 6.07
CA LEU A 108 -7.96 3.89 7.43
C LEU A 108 -7.23 3.09 8.54
N GLY A 109 -6.92 1.82 8.26
CA GLY A 109 -6.21 0.90 9.14
C GLY A 109 -4.69 0.93 9.04
N THR A 110 -4.10 1.87 8.30
CA THR A 110 -2.65 1.93 8.13
C THR A 110 -1.90 2.13 9.45
N PHE A 111 -0.76 1.44 9.58
CA PHE A 111 0.11 1.49 10.76
C PHE A 111 1.02 2.71 10.73
N VAL A 112 1.76 2.92 11.82
CA VAL A 112 2.81 3.94 11.90
C VAL A 112 3.86 3.70 10.81
N PHE A 113 4.25 4.74 10.07
CA PHE A 113 5.05 4.64 8.86
C PHE A 113 4.49 3.67 7.82
N SER A 114 3.16 3.60 7.67
CA SER A 114 2.53 2.90 6.55
C SER A 114 2.82 1.39 6.55
N HIS A 115 3.26 0.82 5.42
CA HIS A 115 3.55 -0.62 5.31
C HIS A 115 4.86 -1.04 6.02
N THR A 116 5.67 -0.07 6.47
CA THR A 116 6.97 -0.33 7.08
C THR A 116 6.86 -1.17 8.34
N THR A 117 5.99 -0.80 9.27
CA THR A 117 5.84 -1.56 10.52
C THR A 117 4.84 -2.71 10.42
N GLU A 118 3.97 -2.69 9.40
CA GLU A 118 2.92 -3.69 9.21
C GLU A 118 3.48 -5.12 9.16
N SER A 119 4.58 -5.33 8.41
CA SER A 119 5.20 -6.66 8.31
C SER A 119 5.65 -7.20 9.67
N ALA A 120 6.06 -6.32 10.60
CA ALA A 120 6.43 -6.74 11.95
C ALA A 120 5.20 -7.17 12.77
N TYR A 121 4.06 -6.49 12.62
CA TYR A 121 2.79 -6.88 13.27
C TYR A 121 2.29 -8.22 12.74
N ILE A 122 2.26 -8.40 11.42
CA ILE A 122 1.89 -9.66 10.78
C ILE A 122 2.77 -10.81 11.30
N THR A 123 4.10 -10.64 11.22
CA THR A 123 5.05 -11.67 11.64
C THR A 123 4.91 -11.98 13.14
N PHE A 124 4.73 -10.95 13.98
CA PHE A 124 4.53 -11.16 15.41
C PHE A 124 3.22 -11.89 15.71
N GLY A 125 2.12 -11.49 15.07
CA GLY A 125 0.82 -12.16 15.17
C GLY A 125 0.90 -13.64 14.80
N GLU A 126 1.63 -14.00 13.74
CA GLU A 126 1.89 -15.40 13.35
C GLU A 126 2.64 -16.20 14.42
N THR A 127 3.50 -15.56 15.23
CA THR A 127 4.21 -16.22 16.35
C THR A 127 3.36 -16.40 17.59
N THR A 128 2.41 -15.50 17.84
CA THR A 128 1.58 -15.49 19.07
C THR A 128 0.21 -16.13 18.89
N ASN A 129 -0.32 -16.14 17.67
CA ASN A 129 -1.57 -16.83 17.37
C ASN A 129 -1.36 -18.34 17.52
N CYS A 130 -2.07 -18.94 18.48
CA CYS A 130 -1.98 -20.36 18.78
C CYS A 130 -2.04 -21.19 17.49
N LYS A 131 -1.07 -22.11 17.30
CA LYS A 131 -1.11 -23.11 16.22
C LYS A 131 -2.50 -23.75 16.18
N GLY A 132 -3.33 -23.35 15.20
CA GLY A 132 -4.71 -23.83 15.04
C GLY A 132 -5.83 -22.77 15.20
N GLY A 133 -5.52 -21.51 15.52
CA GLY A 133 -6.52 -20.43 15.55
C GLY A 133 -6.81 -19.87 14.16
N LYS A 134 -8.10 -19.73 13.80
CA LYS A 134 -8.57 -18.98 12.62
C LYS A 134 -8.52 -17.46 12.87
N GLY A 135 -7.39 -16.95 13.38
CA GLY A 135 -7.20 -15.51 13.54
C GLY A 135 -7.11 -14.82 12.18
N LEU A 136 -7.61 -13.59 12.09
CA LEU A 136 -7.34 -12.73 10.93
C LEU A 136 -5.87 -12.29 10.97
N GLN A 137 -5.32 -11.93 9.81
CA GLN A 137 -3.98 -11.38 9.72
C GLN A 137 -3.95 -9.97 10.33
N ASP A 138 -2.88 -9.64 11.07
CA ASP A 138 -2.70 -8.35 11.73
C ASP A 138 -2.22 -7.29 10.72
N ASP A 139 -3.00 -7.08 9.65
CA ASP A 139 -2.73 -6.16 8.54
C ASP A 139 -3.65 -4.92 8.56
N HIS A 140 -3.33 -3.94 7.71
CA HIS A 140 -4.06 -2.67 7.65
C HIS A 140 -5.49 -2.83 7.12
N GLU A 141 -5.75 -3.79 6.23
CA GLU A 141 -7.08 -4.05 5.69
C GLU A 141 -8.04 -4.57 6.77
N ASN A 142 -7.57 -5.48 7.63
CA ASN A 142 -8.32 -6.01 8.75
C ASN A 142 -8.50 -4.95 9.85
N LEU A 143 -7.48 -4.13 10.13
CA LEU A 143 -7.60 -3.03 11.09
C LEU A 143 -8.60 -1.98 10.59
N GLY A 144 -8.55 -1.62 9.30
CA GLY A 144 -9.49 -0.69 8.66
C GLY A 144 -10.93 -1.20 8.71
N SER A 145 -11.13 -2.47 8.33
CA SER A 145 -12.42 -3.16 8.46
C SER A 145 -12.94 -3.16 9.90
N PHE A 146 -12.06 -3.35 10.89
CA PHE A 146 -12.45 -3.29 12.29
C PHE A 146 -12.92 -1.90 12.70
N ILE A 147 -12.23 -0.84 12.30
CA ILE A 147 -12.64 0.56 12.55
C ILE A 147 -14.02 0.84 11.93
N ILE A 148 -14.22 0.43 10.68
CA ILE A 148 -15.48 0.65 9.94
C ILE A 148 -16.66 -0.04 10.64
N LYS A 149 -16.44 -1.20 11.26
CA LYS A 149 -17.52 -2.06 11.80
C LYS A 149 -17.77 -1.94 13.30
N ASN A 150 -16.81 -1.44 14.08
CA ASN A 150 -16.85 -1.53 15.55
C ASN A 150 -16.76 -0.18 16.27
N THR A 151 -17.13 0.92 15.61
CA THR A 151 -17.08 2.28 16.15
C THR A 151 -18.48 2.92 16.18
N ASP A 152 -19.46 2.22 16.76
CA ASP A 152 -20.86 2.68 16.84
C ASP A 152 -21.10 3.54 18.08
N TYR A 153 -20.41 4.68 18.13
CA TYR A 153 -20.52 5.70 19.16
C TYR A 153 -20.27 7.08 18.53
N GLU A 154 -20.54 8.17 19.25
CA GLU A 154 -20.40 9.54 18.74
C GLU A 154 -18.99 9.79 18.17
N GLY A 155 -18.91 10.24 16.91
CA GLY A 155 -17.64 10.46 16.20
C GLY A 155 -16.98 9.21 15.62
N GLY A 156 -17.53 8.02 15.84
CA GLY A 156 -17.08 6.77 15.24
C GLY A 156 -17.57 6.57 13.80
N ILE A 157 -16.80 5.82 13.01
CA ILE A 157 -17.09 5.60 11.58
C ILE A 157 -18.38 4.80 11.40
N THR A 158 -18.58 3.72 12.18
CA THR A 158 -19.81 2.91 12.11
C THR A 158 -21.04 3.77 12.39
N HIS A 159 -20.96 4.64 13.40
CA HIS A 159 -22.02 5.56 13.76
C HIS A 159 -22.35 6.54 12.63
N ILE A 160 -21.32 7.17 12.05
CA ILE A 160 -21.48 8.12 10.95
C ILE A 160 -22.12 7.44 9.73
N LEU A 161 -21.66 6.25 9.33
CA LEU A 161 -22.23 5.52 8.19
C LEU A 161 -23.72 5.21 8.41
N LYS A 162 -24.08 4.70 9.58
CA LYS A 162 -25.48 4.39 9.94
C LYS A 162 -26.36 5.65 9.95
N LYS A 163 -25.86 6.77 10.48
CA LYS A 163 -26.55 8.07 10.47
C LYS A 163 -26.95 8.52 9.07
N TYR A 164 -26.12 8.22 8.06
CA TYR A 164 -26.37 8.55 6.66
C TYR A 164 -27.00 7.42 5.84
N GLY A 165 -27.51 6.36 6.48
CA GLY A 165 -28.21 5.26 5.81
C GLY A 165 -27.31 4.35 4.97
N LEU A 166 -26.01 4.31 5.28
CA LEU A 166 -25.03 3.46 4.60
C LEU A 166 -24.69 2.25 5.46
N ASP A 167 -24.53 1.09 4.83
CA ASP A 167 -24.19 -0.16 5.51
C ASP A 167 -22.65 -0.29 5.72
N PRO A 168 -22.16 -0.33 6.98
CA PRO A 168 -20.75 -0.51 7.26
C PRO A 168 -20.17 -1.82 6.73
N GLN A 169 -20.98 -2.89 6.62
CA GLN A 169 -20.51 -4.18 6.13
C GLN A 169 -20.17 -4.09 4.63
N THR A 170 -21.04 -3.48 3.83
CA THR A 170 -20.78 -3.19 2.40
C THR A 170 -19.50 -2.37 2.21
N ILE A 171 -19.29 -1.31 2.99
CA ILE A 171 -18.06 -0.49 2.91
C ILE A 171 -16.82 -1.32 3.27
N SER A 172 -16.91 -2.14 4.33
CA SER A 172 -15.83 -3.03 4.74
C SER A 172 -15.48 -4.06 3.65
N ASP A 173 -16.47 -4.64 2.98
CA ASP A 173 -16.25 -5.63 1.93
C ASP A 173 -15.59 -5.02 0.70
N LEU A 174 -15.97 -3.79 0.34
CA LEU A 174 -15.31 -3.02 -0.70
C LEU A 174 -13.86 -2.67 -0.35
N VAL A 175 -13.58 -2.20 0.88
CA VAL A 175 -12.21 -1.91 1.34
C VAL A 175 -11.32 -3.16 1.27
N LYS A 176 -11.87 -4.34 1.58
CA LYS A 176 -11.18 -5.64 1.46
C LYS A 176 -11.13 -6.20 0.04
N GLY A 177 -11.75 -5.53 -0.93
CA GLY A 177 -11.79 -5.97 -2.33
C GLY A 177 -12.57 -7.26 -2.56
N VAL A 178 -13.57 -7.54 -1.72
CA VAL A 178 -14.46 -8.72 -1.76
C VAL A 178 -15.93 -8.35 -1.98
N ASP A 179 -16.20 -7.11 -2.43
CA ASP A 179 -17.56 -6.65 -2.72
C ASP A 179 -18.23 -7.51 -3.82
N PRO A 180 -19.55 -7.75 -3.78
CA PRO A 180 -20.24 -8.49 -4.83
C PRO A 180 -20.17 -7.83 -6.22
N SER A 181 -19.96 -6.51 -6.29
CA SER A 181 -19.78 -5.77 -7.54
C SER A 181 -18.36 -5.90 -8.07
N ILE A 182 -18.21 -6.66 -9.15
CA ILE A 182 -16.94 -6.78 -9.90
C ILE A 182 -16.43 -5.40 -10.32
N LEU A 183 -17.33 -4.54 -10.82
CA LEU A 183 -16.99 -3.17 -11.20
C LEU A 183 -16.43 -2.37 -10.01
N ALA A 184 -17.07 -2.43 -8.83
CA ALA A 184 -16.60 -1.68 -7.65
C ALA A 184 -15.20 -2.14 -7.23
N ASN A 185 -14.97 -3.45 -7.19
CA ASN A 185 -13.64 -4.02 -6.91
C ASN A 185 -12.62 -3.63 -7.98
N GLN A 186 -13.00 -3.56 -9.26
CA GLN A 186 -12.07 -3.15 -10.34
C GLN A 186 -11.69 -1.67 -10.25
N ILE A 187 -12.62 -0.80 -9.81
CA ILE A 187 -12.35 0.62 -9.65
C ILE A 187 -11.39 0.89 -8.48
N LEU A 188 -11.46 0.10 -7.39
CA LEU A 188 -10.66 0.31 -6.18
C LEU A 188 -9.42 -0.60 -6.08
N HIS A 189 -9.49 -1.82 -6.62
CA HIS A 189 -8.52 -2.90 -6.43
C HIS A 189 -8.21 -3.65 -7.74
N SER A 190 -7.56 -3.02 -8.70
CA SER A 190 -7.11 -3.66 -9.95
C SER A 190 -5.68 -3.25 -10.33
N GLU A 191 -5.22 -3.62 -11.53
CA GLU A 191 -3.93 -3.14 -12.01
C GLU A 191 -3.94 -1.64 -12.34
N ILE A 192 -5.11 -1.08 -12.67
CA ILE A 192 -5.34 0.34 -12.91
C ILE A 192 -6.63 0.74 -12.18
N ASP A 193 -6.46 1.22 -10.96
CA ASP A 193 -7.53 1.63 -10.05
C ASP A 193 -7.29 3.04 -9.49
N CYS A 194 -8.29 3.56 -8.78
CA CYS A 194 -8.25 4.91 -8.23
C CYS A 194 -7.14 5.11 -7.17
N ASP A 195 -6.73 4.04 -6.47
CA ASP A 195 -5.61 4.04 -5.52
C ASP A 195 -4.29 4.30 -6.24
N ARG A 196 -3.94 3.42 -7.19
CA ARG A 196 -2.71 3.55 -7.99
C ARG A 196 -2.69 4.81 -8.82
N MET A 197 -3.84 5.27 -9.27
CA MET A 197 -3.96 6.57 -9.95
C MET A 197 -3.56 7.74 -9.06
N ASP A 198 -3.90 7.72 -7.77
CA ASP A 198 -3.50 8.79 -6.87
C ASP A 198 -2.03 8.70 -6.48
N TYR A 199 -1.58 7.56 -5.93
CA TYR A 199 -0.24 7.51 -5.36
C TYR A 199 0.83 7.75 -6.42
N LEU A 200 0.65 7.29 -7.66
CA LEU A 200 1.65 7.51 -8.72
C LEU A 200 1.86 9.00 -9.00
N LEU A 201 0.79 9.78 -9.13
CA LEU A 201 0.89 11.22 -9.37
C LEU A 201 1.34 11.97 -8.12
N ARG A 202 0.83 11.56 -6.95
CA ARG A 202 1.14 12.21 -5.66
C ARG A 202 2.58 12.00 -5.28
N ASP A 203 3.05 10.77 -5.33
CA ASP A 203 4.42 10.44 -4.99
C ASP A 203 5.39 11.08 -5.98
N ALA A 204 5.07 11.11 -7.28
CA ALA A 204 5.86 11.84 -8.26
C ALA A 204 5.95 13.35 -7.93
N HIS A 205 4.82 13.97 -7.57
CA HIS A 205 4.76 15.38 -7.17
C HIS A 205 5.65 15.68 -5.96
N TYR A 206 5.54 14.89 -4.89
CA TYR A 206 6.22 15.15 -3.62
C TYR A 206 7.68 14.68 -3.59
N THR A 207 8.02 13.60 -4.31
CA THR A 207 9.43 13.19 -4.47
C THR A 207 10.20 14.07 -5.46
N GLY A 208 9.49 14.77 -6.36
CA GLY A 208 10.08 15.52 -7.47
C GLY A 208 10.57 14.62 -8.62
N LEU A 209 10.38 13.31 -8.51
CA LEU A 209 10.68 12.36 -9.58
C LEU A 209 9.53 12.32 -10.57
N LYS A 210 9.85 12.23 -11.87
CA LYS A 210 8.83 12.02 -12.90
C LYS A 210 8.39 10.56 -13.03
N TYR A 211 8.96 9.65 -12.24
CA TYR A 211 8.51 8.26 -12.14
C TYR A 211 7.13 8.24 -11.46
N GLY A 212 6.08 7.94 -12.20
CA GLY A 212 4.69 8.06 -11.73
C GLY A 212 3.81 8.99 -12.57
N ALA A 213 4.39 9.73 -13.52
CA ALA A 213 3.63 10.60 -14.40
C ALA A 213 2.94 9.82 -15.52
N TYR A 214 1.62 9.99 -15.65
CA TYR A 214 0.81 9.50 -16.77
C TYR A 214 -0.33 10.51 -17.04
N ASP A 215 -0.96 10.42 -18.21
CA ASP A 215 -2.07 11.30 -18.56
C ASP A 215 -3.39 10.83 -17.92
N ARG A 216 -3.66 11.34 -16.72
CA ARG A 216 -4.87 10.99 -15.96
C ARG A 216 -6.15 11.34 -16.69
N ASP A 217 -6.23 12.52 -17.29
CA ASP A 217 -7.49 13.02 -17.86
C ASP A 217 -7.81 12.28 -19.17
N TYR A 218 -6.77 11.95 -19.96
CA TYR A 218 -6.92 11.09 -21.12
C TYR A 218 -7.33 9.67 -20.72
N LEU A 219 -6.72 9.08 -19.68
CA LEU A 219 -7.13 7.77 -19.14
C LEU A 219 -8.60 7.80 -18.67
N LEU A 220 -8.97 8.81 -17.90
CA LEU A 220 -10.34 9.01 -17.38
C LEU A 220 -11.35 9.11 -18.51
N HIS A 221 -11.04 9.83 -19.59
CA HIS A 221 -11.93 9.95 -20.75
C HIS A 221 -12.22 8.61 -21.43
N HIS A 222 -11.31 7.63 -21.32
CA HIS A 222 -11.39 6.35 -22.02
C HIS A 222 -11.84 5.18 -21.14
N PHE A 223 -12.10 5.39 -19.85
CA PHE A 223 -12.79 4.39 -19.02
C PHE A 223 -14.23 4.21 -19.49
N GLU A 224 -14.64 2.95 -19.64
CA GLU A 224 -16.03 2.60 -19.96
C GLU A 224 -16.44 1.28 -19.30
N VAL A 225 -17.75 1.11 -19.11
CA VAL A 225 -18.32 -0.13 -18.59
C VAL A 225 -18.83 -1.00 -19.73
N LYS A 226 -18.47 -2.28 -19.71
CA LYS A 226 -19.04 -3.31 -20.61
C LYS A 226 -19.73 -4.39 -19.79
N LYS A 227 -20.68 -5.08 -20.42
CA LYS A 227 -21.35 -6.24 -19.82
C LYS A 227 -20.73 -7.53 -20.31
N VAL A 228 -20.29 -8.37 -19.39
CA VAL A 228 -19.80 -9.72 -19.65
C VAL A 228 -20.54 -10.67 -18.71
N ASN A 229 -21.22 -11.69 -19.24
CA ASN A 229 -22.00 -12.66 -18.46
C ASN A 229 -22.91 -12.00 -17.41
N GLN A 230 -23.64 -10.94 -17.79
CA GLN A 230 -24.53 -10.15 -16.92
C GLN A 230 -23.84 -9.31 -15.83
N HIS A 231 -22.51 -9.34 -15.74
CA HIS A 231 -21.75 -8.47 -14.85
C HIS A 231 -21.23 -7.25 -15.60
N ASP A 232 -21.28 -6.11 -14.92
CA ASP A 232 -20.59 -4.91 -15.37
C ASP A 232 -19.10 -5.03 -15.03
N ILE A 233 -18.23 -4.75 -16.00
CA ILE A 233 -16.78 -4.72 -15.85
C ILE A 233 -16.22 -3.39 -16.34
N LEU A 234 -15.13 -2.95 -15.71
CA LEU A 234 -14.34 -1.80 -16.13
C LEU A 234 -13.45 -2.18 -17.31
N THR A 235 -13.52 -1.39 -18.37
CA THR A 235 -12.69 -1.52 -19.56
C THR A 235 -12.12 -0.15 -19.95
N ILE A 236 -11.04 -0.17 -20.72
CA ILE A 236 -10.42 1.04 -21.26
C ILE A 236 -10.45 0.93 -22.78
N ARG A 237 -10.95 1.96 -23.46
CA ARG A 237 -10.97 1.98 -24.93
C ARG A 237 -9.57 1.84 -25.50
N HIS A 238 -9.42 1.07 -26.57
CA HIS A 238 -8.14 0.83 -27.23
C HIS A 238 -7.40 2.11 -27.66
N ASN A 239 -8.10 3.22 -27.90
CA ASN A 239 -7.50 4.53 -28.20
C ASN A 239 -6.57 5.05 -27.08
N ALA A 240 -6.74 4.56 -25.85
CA ALA A 240 -5.88 4.88 -24.72
C ALA A 240 -4.81 3.81 -24.41
N LEU A 241 -4.53 2.91 -25.36
CA LEU A 241 -3.55 1.84 -25.16
C LEU A 241 -2.20 2.37 -24.67
N HIS A 242 -1.63 3.38 -25.33
CA HIS A 242 -0.32 3.93 -24.93
C HIS A 242 -0.37 4.63 -23.57
N CYS A 243 -1.49 5.26 -23.22
CA CYS A 243 -1.66 5.85 -21.88
C CYS A 243 -1.70 4.77 -20.79
N VAL A 244 -2.31 3.62 -21.08
CA VAL A 244 -2.30 2.43 -20.21
C VAL A 244 -0.88 1.88 -20.07
N GLU A 245 -0.12 1.83 -21.15
CA GLU A 245 1.29 1.43 -21.12
C GLU A 245 2.13 2.39 -20.26
N ASP A 246 2.00 3.69 -20.46
CA ASP A 246 2.70 4.72 -19.68
C ASP A 246 2.38 4.63 -18.19
N PHE A 247 1.12 4.37 -17.83
CA PHE A 247 0.71 4.13 -16.45
C PHE A 247 1.46 2.94 -15.84
N LEU A 248 1.48 1.80 -16.54
CA LEU A 248 2.11 0.58 -16.04
C LEU A 248 3.63 0.67 -16.01
N MET A 249 4.23 1.35 -17.00
CA MET A 249 5.67 1.67 -17.02
C MET A 249 6.05 2.59 -15.86
N SER A 250 5.24 3.62 -15.59
CA SER A 250 5.40 4.52 -14.45
C SER A 250 5.32 3.78 -13.13
N ARG A 251 4.34 2.88 -12.96
CA ARG A 251 4.20 2.05 -11.76
C ARG A 251 5.40 1.14 -11.55
N PHE A 252 5.86 0.47 -12.61
CA PHE A 252 7.03 -0.40 -12.55
C PHE A 252 8.30 0.37 -12.15
N ALA A 253 8.52 1.54 -12.76
CA ALA A 253 9.66 2.40 -12.44
C ALA A 253 9.57 2.94 -11.00
N TRP A 254 8.39 3.37 -10.55
CA TRP A 254 8.16 3.85 -9.19
C TRP A 254 8.50 2.78 -8.13
N TYR A 255 8.00 1.54 -8.29
CA TYR A 255 8.36 0.45 -7.37
C TYR A 255 9.87 0.17 -7.36
N SER A 256 10.53 0.21 -8.52
CA SER A 256 11.96 -0.09 -8.62
C SER A 256 12.85 1.03 -8.07
N GLN A 257 12.52 2.29 -8.32
CA GLN A 257 13.41 3.44 -8.07
C GLN A 257 13.09 4.21 -6.79
N VAL A 258 11.86 4.07 -6.29
CA VAL A 258 11.41 4.73 -5.05
C VAL A 258 11.28 3.67 -3.96
N ILE A 259 10.32 2.76 -4.08
CA ILE A 259 9.98 1.82 -2.99
C ILE A 259 11.09 0.81 -2.69
N ARG A 260 11.69 0.19 -3.72
CA ARG A 260 12.75 -0.82 -3.54
C ARG A 260 14.16 -0.25 -3.61
N SER A 261 14.29 1.06 -3.69
CA SER A 261 15.61 1.70 -3.73
C SER A 261 16.36 1.40 -2.44
N PRO A 262 17.58 0.82 -2.49
CA PRO A 262 18.35 0.48 -1.31
C PRO A 262 18.72 1.71 -0.47
N ARG A 263 18.61 2.92 -1.04
CA ARG A 263 18.83 4.18 -0.30
C ARG A 263 17.74 4.42 0.75
N GLY A 264 16.48 4.14 0.39
CA GLY A 264 15.31 4.37 1.25
C GLY A 264 14.89 3.12 2.02
N SER A 265 14.75 1.99 1.31
CA SER A 265 14.16 0.77 1.89
C SER A 265 14.98 0.17 3.04
N LYS A 266 16.24 0.59 3.21
CA LYS A 266 17.06 0.26 4.38
C LYS A 266 16.43 0.72 5.69
N TYR A 267 15.84 1.91 5.68
CA TYR A 267 15.25 2.51 6.88
C TYR A 267 13.94 1.84 7.20
N ASP A 268 13.19 1.44 6.16
CA ASP A 268 11.98 0.63 6.35
C ASP A 268 12.32 -0.73 6.97
N ALA A 269 13.31 -1.45 6.43
CA ALA A 269 13.76 -2.72 7.00
C ALA A 269 14.23 -2.58 8.45
N ILE A 270 15.01 -1.54 8.76
CA ILE A 270 15.48 -1.24 10.12
C ILE A 270 14.30 -0.96 11.06
N ALA A 271 13.35 -0.14 10.63
CA ALA A 271 12.16 0.19 11.42
C ALA A 271 11.27 -1.03 11.64
N GLU A 272 11.10 -1.92 10.64
CA GLU A 272 10.43 -3.22 10.79
C GLU A 272 11.11 -4.05 11.88
N ARG A 273 12.44 -4.17 11.86
CA ARG A 273 13.19 -4.95 12.85
C ARG A 273 13.09 -4.38 14.26
N ILE A 274 13.15 -3.05 14.40
CA ILE A 274 12.95 -2.36 15.68
C ILE A 274 11.53 -2.57 16.19
N THR A 275 10.53 -2.45 15.31
CA THR A 275 9.11 -2.67 15.65
C THR A 275 8.91 -4.09 16.18
N PHE A 276 9.44 -5.09 15.49
CA PHE A 276 9.35 -6.48 15.95
C PHE A 276 9.94 -6.66 17.34
N HIS A 277 11.13 -6.10 17.58
CA HIS A 277 11.74 -6.12 18.92
C HIS A 277 10.87 -5.42 19.97
N PHE A 278 10.26 -4.29 19.64
CA PHE A 278 9.39 -3.56 20.56
C PHE A 278 8.11 -4.33 20.86
N LEU A 279 7.56 -5.09 19.90
CA LEU A 279 6.44 -6.00 20.13
C LEU A 279 6.81 -7.14 21.09
N GLU A 280 7.99 -7.75 20.91
CA GLU A 280 8.52 -8.78 21.81
C GLU A 280 8.69 -8.27 23.25
N LYS A 281 9.16 -7.03 23.41
CA LYS A 281 9.37 -6.41 24.73
C LYS A 281 8.14 -5.76 25.33
N GLY A 282 7.06 -5.61 24.56
CA GLY A 282 5.86 -4.86 24.99
C GLY A 282 6.10 -3.36 25.11
N TYR A 283 7.04 -2.82 24.34
CA TYR A 283 7.35 -1.37 24.27
C TYR A 283 6.41 -0.62 23.33
N ILE A 284 5.91 -1.29 22.30
CA ILE A 284 4.91 -0.77 21.37
C ILE A 284 3.58 -1.51 21.55
N TYR A 285 2.46 -0.84 21.27
CA TYR A 285 1.13 -1.44 21.33
C TYR A 285 1.02 -2.65 20.42
N ARG A 286 0.47 -3.75 20.94
CA ARG A 286 0.16 -4.96 20.16
C ARG A 286 -1.15 -4.75 19.39
N TYR A 287 -1.39 -5.60 18.39
CA TYR A 287 -2.61 -5.53 17.58
C TYR A 287 -3.89 -5.58 18.43
N SER A 288 -3.93 -6.44 19.45
CA SER A 288 -5.05 -6.50 20.41
C SER A 288 -5.28 -5.18 21.16
N ASP A 289 -4.21 -4.46 21.51
CA ASP A 289 -4.30 -3.17 22.18
C ASP A 289 -4.89 -2.13 21.22
N LEU A 290 -4.54 -2.20 19.93
CA LEU A 290 -5.11 -1.32 18.90
C LEU A 290 -6.61 -1.55 18.73
N LEU A 291 -7.05 -2.81 18.68
CA LEU A 291 -8.48 -3.16 18.60
C LEU A 291 -9.27 -2.62 19.81
N ASP A 292 -8.71 -2.78 21.01
CA ASP A 292 -9.30 -2.25 22.25
C ASP A 292 -9.40 -0.72 22.21
N MET A 293 -8.34 -0.01 21.82
CA MET A 293 -8.37 1.44 21.67
C MET A 293 -9.40 1.90 20.64
N ILE A 294 -9.52 1.21 19.52
CA ILE A 294 -10.53 1.54 18.50
C ILE A 294 -11.94 1.41 19.09
N ALA A 295 -12.22 0.38 19.88
CA ALA A 295 -13.53 0.16 20.47
C ALA A 295 -13.83 1.13 21.63
N ASN A 296 -12.83 1.45 22.45
CA ASN A 296 -13.04 2.01 23.78
C ASN A 296 -12.36 3.37 24.03
N ASP A 297 -11.30 3.72 23.30
CA ASP A 297 -10.52 4.96 23.48
C ASP A 297 -9.99 5.51 22.14
N PRO A 298 -10.88 6.08 21.30
CA PRO A 298 -10.51 6.54 19.95
C PRO A 298 -9.44 7.62 19.94
N MET A 299 -9.34 8.43 21.00
CA MET A 299 -8.32 9.49 21.09
C MET A 299 -6.94 8.92 21.42
N LYS A 300 -6.86 7.80 22.15
CA LYS A 300 -5.60 7.07 22.30
C LYS A 300 -5.18 6.41 20.99
N PHE A 301 -6.12 5.84 20.24
CA PHE A 301 -5.82 5.31 18.90
C PHE A 301 -5.38 6.41 17.91
N TYR A 302 -5.95 7.61 17.99
CA TYR A 302 -5.46 8.78 17.23
C TYR A 302 -3.97 9.07 17.48
N GLY A 303 -3.48 8.82 18.69
CA GLY A 303 -2.07 8.93 19.05
C GLY A 303 -1.16 7.86 18.43
N PHE A 304 -1.70 6.76 17.91
CA PHE A 304 -0.95 5.72 17.20
C PHE A 304 -0.60 6.18 15.77
N ASN A 305 0.46 6.98 15.67
CA ASN A 305 0.94 7.60 14.44
C ASN A 305 2.50 7.68 14.43
N ASP A 306 3.09 8.28 13.40
CA ASP A 306 4.55 8.28 13.19
C ASP A 306 5.31 8.94 14.35
N ASN A 307 4.73 9.98 14.98
CA ASN A 307 5.34 10.65 16.12
C ASN A 307 5.45 9.70 17.33
N TYR A 308 4.44 8.85 17.54
CA TYR A 308 4.47 7.84 18.60
C TYR A 308 5.64 6.87 18.41
N PHE A 309 5.83 6.36 17.19
CA PHE A 309 6.93 5.43 16.90
C PHE A 309 8.29 6.07 17.13
N ILE A 310 8.57 7.24 16.54
CA ILE A 310 9.86 7.92 16.72
C ILE A 310 10.11 8.28 18.19
N THR A 311 9.08 8.72 18.91
CA THR A 311 9.20 9.02 20.35
C THR A 311 9.57 7.77 21.15
N LEU A 312 8.99 6.60 20.83
CA LEU A 312 9.38 5.34 21.46
C LEU A 312 10.83 4.98 21.18
N VAL A 313 11.28 5.10 19.93
CA VAL A 313 12.68 4.82 19.56
C VAL A 313 13.62 5.74 20.34
N GLN A 314 13.34 7.04 20.41
CA GLN A 314 14.13 8.01 21.18
C GLN A 314 14.16 7.69 22.67
N LYS A 315 12.99 7.37 23.26
CA LYS A 315 12.84 7.05 24.68
C LYS A 315 13.66 5.83 25.05
N HIS A 316 13.47 4.71 24.36
CA HIS A 316 14.16 3.45 24.68
C HIS A 316 15.65 3.50 24.37
N TYR A 317 16.06 4.28 23.37
CA TYR A 317 17.48 4.56 23.15
C TYR A 317 18.10 5.36 24.31
N SER A 318 17.45 6.45 24.74
CA SER A 318 17.98 7.37 25.75
C SER A 318 17.99 6.78 27.16
N ASN A 319 17.02 5.93 27.48
CA ASN A 319 16.92 5.26 28.78
C ASN A 319 17.92 4.10 28.95
N GLY A 320 18.64 3.72 27.89
CA GLY A 320 19.55 2.57 27.91
C GLY A 320 18.83 1.21 27.82
N ASP A 321 17.53 1.18 27.50
CA ASP A 321 16.75 -0.06 27.40
C ASP A 321 17.31 -1.01 26.32
N LEU A 322 17.96 -0.43 25.29
CA LEU A 322 18.57 -1.15 24.17
C LEU A 322 20.03 -1.57 24.42
N ASP A 323 20.63 -1.22 25.55
CA ASP A 323 22.07 -1.47 25.83
C ASP A 323 22.40 -2.96 25.87
N LYS A 324 21.44 -3.78 26.29
CA LYS A 324 21.56 -5.24 26.32
C LYS A 324 21.36 -5.90 24.95
N VAL A 325 20.98 -5.13 23.92
CA VAL A 325 20.73 -5.60 22.56
C VAL A 325 21.46 -4.69 21.57
N PRO A 326 22.81 -4.74 21.52
CA PRO A 326 23.60 -3.69 20.87
C PRO A 326 23.32 -3.50 19.38
N HIS A 327 22.96 -4.56 18.65
CA HIS A 327 22.56 -4.46 17.25
C HIS A 327 21.26 -3.67 17.05
N ILE A 328 20.25 -3.86 17.91
CA ILE A 328 19.01 -3.05 17.87
C ILE A 328 19.31 -1.61 18.30
N LYS A 329 20.21 -1.40 19.25
CA LYS A 329 20.66 -0.05 19.64
C LYS A 329 21.34 0.68 18.46
N ASP A 330 22.19 -0.02 17.71
CA ASP A 330 22.85 0.52 16.51
C ASP A 330 21.84 0.84 15.39
N MET A 331 20.87 -0.05 15.16
CA MET A 331 19.73 0.18 14.26
C MET A 331 18.90 1.40 14.67
N ALA A 332 18.58 1.55 15.96
CA ALA A 332 17.84 2.70 16.47
C ALA A 332 18.63 4.01 16.27
N LEU A 333 19.95 3.99 16.53
CA LEU A 333 20.81 5.14 16.27
C LEU A 333 20.85 5.49 14.77
N THR A 334 20.90 4.47 13.91
CA THR A 334 20.88 4.63 12.46
C THR A 334 19.61 5.33 12.02
N LEU A 335 18.45 4.91 12.55
CA LEU A 335 17.18 5.52 12.22
C LEU A 335 17.11 6.97 12.73
N LEU A 336 17.58 7.24 13.95
CA LEU A 336 17.51 8.58 14.55
C LEU A 336 18.46 9.60 13.91
N LEU A 337 19.63 9.17 13.44
CA LEU A 337 20.70 10.07 12.98
C LEU A 337 21.10 9.90 11.52
N GLU A 338 20.45 8.99 10.80
CA GLU A 338 20.78 8.66 9.41
C GLU A 338 22.24 8.23 9.22
N LYS A 339 22.78 7.42 10.14
CA LYS A 339 24.20 7.01 10.16
C LYS A 339 24.38 5.52 10.36
N GLY A 340 25.22 4.89 9.54
CA GLY A 340 25.80 3.57 9.85
C GLY A 340 25.32 2.39 9.00
N ALA A 341 24.14 2.44 8.39
CA ALA A 341 23.67 1.35 7.54
C ALA A 341 24.27 1.36 6.13
N LYS A 342 24.82 0.22 5.72
CA LYS A 342 25.34 -0.05 4.37
C LYS A 342 24.51 -1.10 3.65
N THR A 343 24.54 -1.03 2.33
CA THR A 343 23.94 -2.03 1.44
C THR A 343 25.03 -3.00 1.02
N ILE A 344 24.77 -4.29 1.13
CA ILE A 344 25.70 -5.33 0.68
C ILE A 344 25.53 -5.51 -0.82
N ASN A 345 26.62 -5.29 -1.57
CA ASN A 345 26.66 -5.47 -3.01
C ASN A 345 27.44 -6.74 -3.38
N CYS A 346 26.75 -7.74 -3.92
CA CYS A 346 27.37 -8.93 -4.50
C CYS A 346 26.51 -9.49 -5.66
N GLU A 347 27.03 -10.47 -6.39
CA GLU A 347 26.38 -11.03 -7.59
C GLU A 347 24.98 -11.58 -7.29
N GLU A 348 24.83 -12.25 -6.14
CA GLU A 348 23.58 -12.89 -5.72
C GLU A 348 22.48 -11.88 -5.36
N PHE A 349 22.86 -10.62 -5.07
CA PHE A 349 21.93 -9.54 -4.74
C PHE A 349 21.75 -8.54 -5.89
N LYS A 350 22.15 -8.90 -7.10
CA LYS A 350 21.87 -8.06 -8.27
C LYS A 350 20.38 -8.04 -8.59
N GLN A 351 19.92 -6.86 -9.02
CA GLN A 351 18.59 -6.70 -9.59
C GLN A 351 18.49 -7.47 -10.91
N ILE A 352 17.45 -8.29 -11.05
CA ILE A 352 17.24 -9.14 -12.23
C ILE A 352 15.77 -9.08 -12.65
N LEU A 353 15.51 -9.09 -13.96
CA LEU A 353 14.17 -9.32 -14.49
C LEU A 353 13.90 -10.82 -14.58
N PHE A 354 13.03 -11.31 -13.70
CA PHE A 354 12.50 -12.67 -13.73
C PHE A 354 11.46 -12.83 -14.83
N ASP A 355 11.18 -14.08 -15.17
CA ASP A 355 10.11 -14.48 -16.08
C ASP A 355 9.01 -15.22 -15.28
N GLN A 356 7.81 -14.64 -15.21
CA GLN A 356 6.67 -15.16 -14.44
C GLN A 356 6.31 -16.61 -14.83
N ASP A 357 6.60 -17.02 -16.07
CA ASP A 357 6.28 -18.36 -16.55
C ASP A 357 7.39 -19.40 -16.23
N LYS A 358 8.55 -18.96 -15.73
CA LYS A 358 9.73 -19.80 -15.41
C LYS A 358 10.00 -19.91 -13.90
N ALA A 359 8.98 -20.33 -13.15
CA ALA A 359 9.04 -20.41 -11.68
C ALA A 359 10.27 -21.16 -11.13
N SER A 360 10.70 -22.27 -11.74
CA SER A 360 11.85 -23.05 -11.29
C SER A 360 13.18 -22.30 -11.40
N ASP A 361 13.37 -21.52 -12.47
CA ASP A 361 14.59 -20.74 -12.67
C ASP A 361 14.66 -19.59 -11.65
N ASN A 362 13.52 -18.92 -11.45
CA ASN A 362 13.39 -17.84 -10.46
C ASN A 362 13.66 -18.37 -9.05
N GLU A 363 13.09 -19.53 -8.68
CA GLU A 363 13.29 -20.16 -7.37
C GLU A 363 14.77 -20.50 -7.12
N ARG A 364 15.49 -20.96 -8.16
CA ARG A 364 16.94 -21.22 -8.05
C ARG A 364 17.72 -19.94 -7.75
N ILE A 365 17.39 -18.81 -8.37
CA ILE A 365 18.05 -17.52 -8.10
C ILE A 365 17.75 -17.06 -6.67
N VAL A 366 16.49 -17.13 -6.24
CA VAL A 366 16.08 -16.78 -4.87
C VAL A 366 16.81 -17.64 -3.84
N LYS A 367 16.92 -18.96 -4.07
CA LYS A 367 17.67 -19.86 -3.18
C LYS A 367 19.15 -19.52 -3.10
N ARG A 368 19.78 -19.05 -4.18
CA ARG A 368 21.17 -18.59 -4.17
C ARG A 368 21.33 -17.32 -3.33
N ALA A 369 20.42 -16.36 -3.46
CA ALA A 369 20.41 -15.17 -2.61
C ALA A 369 20.22 -15.53 -1.13
N GLN A 370 19.28 -16.42 -0.80
CA GLN A 370 19.06 -16.89 0.57
C GLN A 370 20.29 -17.63 1.14
N ALA A 371 20.93 -18.49 0.34
CA ALA A 371 22.15 -19.18 0.74
C ALA A 371 23.30 -18.18 1.01
N LYS A 372 23.42 -17.13 0.19
CA LYS A 372 24.40 -16.07 0.40
C LYS A 372 24.12 -15.26 1.67
N VAL A 373 22.86 -14.91 1.96
CA VAL A 373 22.48 -14.28 3.23
C VAL A 373 22.94 -15.14 4.41
N LYS A 374 22.61 -16.43 4.39
CA LYS A 374 22.99 -17.37 5.46
C LYS A 374 24.50 -17.49 5.64
N GLU A 375 25.26 -17.55 4.55
CA GLU A 375 26.73 -17.55 4.59
C GLU A 375 27.28 -16.31 5.31
N LEU A 376 26.74 -15.13 5.01
CA LEU A 376 27.16 -13.88 5.63
C LEU A 376 26.76 -13.82 7.11
N GLU A 377 25.54 -14.24 7.45
CA GLU A 377 25.06 -14.35 8.84
C GLU A 377 25.92 -15.31 9.67
N ASP A 378 26.22 -16.50 9.13
CA ASP A 378 27.08 -17.50 9.78
C ASP A 378 28.51 -16.97 9.99
N TYR A 379 29.03 -16.17 9.06
CA TYR A 379 30.33 -15.52 9.20
C TYR A 379 30.33 -14.48 10.33
N ILE A 380 29.31 -13.63 10.38
CA ILE A 380 29.19 -12.58 11.41
C ILE A 380 28.91 -13.18 12.79
N ALA A 381 28.12 -14.25 12.88
CA ALA A 381 27.92 -14.96 14.14
C ALA A 381 29.24 -15.50 14.73
N LYS A 382 30.23 -15.84 13.89
CA LYS A 382 31.54 -16.36 14.30
C LYS A 382 32.60 -15.27 14.52
N ASN A 383 32.55 -14.18 13.76
CA ASN A 383 33.66 -13.20 13.66
C ASN A 383 33.24 -11.75 13.99
N GLY A 384 31.97 -11.50 14.28
CA GLY A 384 31.41 -10.19 14.55
C GLY A 384 31.32 -9.85 16.03
N ASP A 385 31.04 -8.58 16.29
CA ASP A 385 30.73 -8.04 17.62
C ASP A 385 29.20 -8.06 17.88
N PRO A 386 28.72 -7.92 19.13
CA PRO A 386 27.29 -7.87 19.45
C PRO A 386 26.48 -6.75 18.76
N SER A 387 27.15 -5.71 18.26
CA SER A 387 26.55 -4.62 17.48
C SER A 387 26.48 -4.91 15.98
N ASP A 388 27.17 -5.94 15.50
CA ASP A 388 27.15 -6.32 14.09
C ASP A 388 25.82 -6.96 13.73
N TRP A 389 25.28 -6.58 12.58
CA TRP A 389 24.01 -7.09 12.09
C TRP A 389 23.98 -7.16 10.56
N ILE A 390 23.23 -8.13 10.07
CA ILE A 390 22.81 -8.28 8.68
C ILE A 390 21.29 -8.30 8.68
N LEU A 391 20.68 -7.62 7.72
CA LEU A 391 19.24 -7.44 7.61
C LEU A 391 18.81 -7.68 6.16
N PRO A 392 18.31 -8.88 5.85
CA PRO A 392 17.81 -9.19 4.51
C PRO A 392 16.42 -8.58 4.28
N ASP A 393 16.29 -7.85 3.17
CA ASP A 393 15.03 -7.34 2.61
C ASP A 393 14.84 -7.97 1.22
N LEU A 394 14.56 -9.26 1.21
CA LEU A 394 14.32 -10.01 -0.03
C LEU A 394 12.85 -9.86 -0.46
N PRO A 395 12.54 -9.62 -1.75
CA PRO A 395 11.18 -9.48 -2.24
C PRO A 395 10.29 -10.66 -1.84
N LYS A 396 9.20 -10.35 -1.12
CA LYS A 396 8.12 -11.31 -0.80
C LYS A 396 6.95 -11.21 -1.79
N LYS A 397 6.76 -10.03 -2.41
CA LYS A 397 5.74 -9.75 -3.42
C LYS A 397 6.39 -9.40 -4.74
N ASP A 398 5.71 -9.78 -5.81
CA ASP A 398 6.18 -9.63 -7.18
C ASP A 398 5.89 -8.23 -7.73
N ILE A 399 6.92 -7.55 -8.23
CA ILE A 399 6.77 -6.27 -8.94
C ILE A 399 6.59 -6.57 -10.43
N ILE A 400 5.35 -6.49 -10.89
CA ILE A 400 4.94 -6.86 -12.25
C ILE A 400 4.20 -5.70 -12.95
N TYR A 401 4.18 -5.75 -14.28
CA TYR A 401 3.32 -4.87 -15.09
C TYR A 401 1.86 -5.30 -15.01
N VAL A 402 1.60 -6.52 -15.45
CA VAL A 402 0.29 -7.18 -15.33
C VAL A 402 0.51 -8.66 -15.01
N LYS A 403 -0.50 -9.30 -14.43
CA LYS A 403 -0.52 -10.75 -14.25
C LYS A 403 -0.65 -11.44 -15.61
N SER A 404 0.15 -12.49 -15.84
CA SER A 404 0.02 -13.27 -17.07
C SER A 404 -1.32 -14.06 -17.08
N PRO A 405 -1.95 -14.25 -18.26
CA PRO A 405 -3.16 -15.08 -18.37
C PRO A 405 -2.97 -16.48 -17.78
N LYS A 406 -1.77 -17.06 -17.93
CA LYS A 406 -1.39 -18.36 -17.35
C LYS A 406 -1.34 -18.32 -15.82
N ALA A 407 -0.83 -17.23 -15.23
CA ALA A 407 -0.79 -17.06 -13.77
C ALA A 407 -2.20 -16.93 -13.20
N ILE A 408 -3.10 -16.23 -13.89
CA ILE A 408 -4.50 -16.05 -13.46
C ILE A 408 -5.27 -17.38 -13.55
N ALA A 409 -5.11 -18.12 -14.66
CA ALA A 409 -5.80 -19.40 -14.88
C ALA A 409 -5.38 -20.52 -13.89
N LYS A 410 -4.21 -20.41 -13.25
CA LYS A 410 -3.73 -21.40 -12.26
C LYS A 410 -4.54 -21.41 -10.96
N ASN A 411 -5.39 -20.41 -10.70
CA ASN A 411 -6.23 -20.35 -9.49
C ASN A 411 -7.48 -21.27 -9.52
N GLY A 412 -7.52 -22.25 -10.44
CA GLY A 412 -8.37 -23.44 -10.29
C GLY A 412 -9.84 -23.29 -10.69
N GLN A 413 -10.29 -22.12 -11.13
CA GLN A 413 -11.61 -21.97 -11.73
C GLN A 413 -11.49 -21.80 -13.25
N LYS A 414 -12.34 -22.49 -14.02
CA LYS A 414 -12.67 -22.13 -15.41
C LYS A 414 -13.49 -20.82 -15.40
N SER A 415 -12.97 -19.77 -14.76
CA SER A 415 -13.59 -18.45 -14.73
C SER A 415 -13.27 -17.76 -16.06
N ASN A 416 -14.25 -17.01 -16.56
CA ASN A 416 -14.01 -16.09 -17.65
C ASN A 416 -13.01 -15.03 -17.14
N LEU A 417 -11.79 -15.00 -17.70
CA LEU A 417 -10.72 -14.10 -17.24
C LEU A 417 -11.11 -12.61 -17.32
N LEU A 418 -12.10 -12.26 -18.13
CA LEU A 418 -12.65 -10.90 -18.19
C LEU A 418 -13.43 -10.51 -16.92
N LEU A 419 -13.88 -11.48 -16.11
CA LEU A 419 -14.55 -11.26 -14.83
C LEU A 419 -13.57 -11.17 -13.66
N GLU A 420 -12.31 -11.54 -13.87
CA GLU A 420 -11.27 -11.41 -12.86
C GLU A 420 -11.04 -9.93 -12.53
N ARG A 421 -10.76 -9.64 -11.27
CA ARG A 421 -10.63 -8.27 -10.77
C ARG A 421 -9.40 -7.56 -11.36
N ASP A 422 -8.23 -8.15 -11.21
CA ASP A 422 -6.96 -7.47 -11.44
C ASP A 422 -6.65 -7.09 -12.91
N PRO A 423 -6.85 -7.97 -13.92
CA PRO A 423 -6.27 -7.77 -15.25
C PRO A 423 -6.83 -6.54 -15.97
N VAL A 424 -5.98 -5.71 -16.59
CA VAL A 424 -6.48 -4.63 -17.45
C VAL A 424 -7.24 -5.19 -18.67
N LYS A 425 -8.44 -4.66 -18.94
CA LYS A 425 -9.26 -5.03 -20.11
C LYS A 425 -9.35 -3.88 -21.09
N ILE A 426 -9.02 -4.17 -22.36
CA ILE A 426 -9.09 -3.23 -23.47
C ILE A 426 -10.30 -3.54 -24.33
N SER A 427 -11.13 -2.52 -24.59
CA SER A 427 -12.32 -2.62 -25.43
C SER A 427 -12.10 -1.98 -26.80
N TYR A 428 -12.70 -2.57 -27.82
CA TYR A 428 -12.62 -2.14 -29.22
C TYR A 428 -13.98 -1.64 -29.73
N GLU A 429 -13.97 -0.83 -30.79
CA GLU A 429 -15.19 -0.30 -31.41
C GLU A 429 -16.09 -1.40 -32.01
N ASN A 430 -15.49 -2.52 -32.44
CA ASN A 430 -16.21 -3.68 -32.95
C ASN A 430 -16.93 -4.50 -31.85
N GLY A 431 -16.80 -4.10 -30.58
CA GLY A 431 -17.40 -4.76 -29.42
C GLY A 431 -16.51 -5.79 -28.73
N ASP A 432 -15.33 -6.10 -29.28
CA ASP A 432 -14.40 -7.05 -28.67
C ASP A 432 -13.79 -6.49 -27.38
N ILE A 433 -13.49 -7.39 -26.45
CA ILE A 433 -12.78 -7.10 -25.20
C ILE A 433 -11.63 -8.09 -25.09
N LYS A 434 -10.41 -7.57 -24.93
CA LYS A 434 -9.20 -8.37 -24.73
C LYS A 434 -8.54 -8.00 -23.41
N LEU A 435 -7.85 -8.96 -22.79
CA LEU A 435 -6.90 -8.64 -21.73
C LEU A 435 -5.73 -7.87 -22.34
N LEU A 436 -5.17 -6.89 -21.64
CA LEU A 436 -4.03 -6.11 -22.14
C LEU A 436 -2.83 -7.00 -22.50
N ALA A 437 -2.62 -8.09 -21.76
CA ALA A 437 -1.57 -9.07 -22.05
C ALA A 437 -1.74 -9.77 -23.42
N ASP A 438 -2.96 -9.82 -23.96
CA ASP A 438 -3.31 -10.45 -25.24
C ASP A 438 -3.47 -9.42 -26.38
N VAL A 439 -3.21 -8.13 -26.12
CA VAL A 439 -3.24 -7.07 -27.14
C VAL A 439 -1.94 -7.08 -27.93
N GLU A 440 -1.96 -7.63 -29.15
CA GLU A 440 -0.80 -7.90 -30.01
C GLU A 440 0.09 -6.68 -30.28
N ASN A 441 -0.50 -5.49 -30.41
CA ASN A 441 0.20 -4.24 -30.65
C ASN A 441 0.60 -3.49 -29.38
N SER A 442 0.44 -4.11 -28.19
CA SER A 442 0.89 -3.53 -26.93
C SER A 442 2.30 -4.02 -26.58
N VAL A 443 3.15 -3.12 -26.09
CA VAL A 443 4.45 -3.47 -25.48
C VAL A 443 4.26 -4.39 -24.27
N ILE A 444 3.13 -4.26 -23.56
CA ILE A 444 2.79 -5.11 -22.41
C ILE A 444 2.58 -6.57 -22.81
N SER A 445 2.17 -6.88 -24.05
CA SER A 445 2.11 -8.26 -24.55
C SER A 445 3.47 -8.97 -24.52
N SER A 446 4.57 -8.21 -24.56
CA SER A 446 5.93 -8.75 -24.38
C SER A 446 6.41 -8.64 -22.93
N LEU A 447 6.06 -7.55 -22.23
CA LEU A 447 6.52 -7.28 -20.87
C LEU A 447 5.72 -7.97 -19.75
N HIS A 448 4.51 -8.48 -20.01
CA HIS A 448 3.66 -9.13 -19.00
C HIS A 448 4.30 -10.39 -18.39
N LYS A 449 5.30 -10.97 -19.04
CA LYS A 449 6.07 -12.09 -18.48
C LYS A 449 7.17 -11.62 -17.54
N LYS A 450 7.54 -10.34 -17.58
CA LYS A 450 8.65 -9.82 -16.79
C LYS A 450 8.20 -9.44 -15.39
N MET A 451 9.11 -9.65 -14.45
CA MET A 451 8.93 -9.34 -13.04
C MET A 451 10.24 -8.81 -12.49
N ASN A 452 10.20 -7.75 -11.70
CA ASN A 452 11.40 -7.16 -11.13
C ASN A 452 11.75 -7.84 -9.80
N TYR A 453 12.86 -8.57 -9.78
CA TYR A 453 13.46 -9.09 -8.55
C TYR A 453 14.56 -8.14 -8.09
N THR A 454 14.29 -7.40 -7.01
CA THR A 454 15.23 -6.43 -6.41
C THR A 454 15.57 -6.86 -4.99
N PRO A 455 16.48 -7.84 -4.81
CA PRO A 455 16.94 -8.27 -3.48
C PRO A 455 17.81 -7.19 -2.84
N ASN A 456 17.47 -6.79 -1.62
CA ASN A 456 18.29 -5.89 -0.84
C ASN A 456 18.78 -6.61 0.41
N VAL A 457 20.03 -6.38 0.79
CA VAL A 457 20.57 -6.83 2.07
C VAL A 457 21.35 -5.68 2.68
N PHE A 458 21.04 -5.37 3.93
CA PHE A 458 21.66 -4.26 4.66
C PHE A 458 22.52 -4.79 5.79
N CYS A 459 23.49 -4.01 6.22
CA CYS A 459 24.31 -4.35 7.39
C CYS A 459 24.83 -3.10 8.10
N SER A 460 25.33 -3.29 9.32
CA SER A 460 26.05 -2.23 10.03
C SER A 460 27.34 -1.85 9.30
N MET A 461 27.86 -0.64 9.54
CA MET A 461 29.12 -0.18 8.95
C MET A 461 30.28 -1.12 9.28
N LYS A 462 30.38 -1.57 10.54
CA LYS A 462 31.43 -2.50 11.00
C LYS A 462 31.31 -3.85 10.32
N THR A 463 30.09 -4.38 10.22
CA THR A 463 29.78 -5.60 9.47
C THR A 463 30.25 -5.48 8.03
N HIS A 464 29.94 -4.37 7.35
CA HIS A 464 30.36 -4.12 5.97
C HIS A 464 31.89 -4.17 5.81
N GLU A 465 32.64 -3.46 6.66
CA GLU A 465 34.10 -3.46 6.64
C GLU A 465 34.69 -4.85 6.90
N ARG A 466 34.11 -5.62 7.82
CA ARG A 466 34.54 -7.00 8.12
C ARG A 466 34.33 -7.92 6.91
N LEU A 467 33.16 -7.85 6.27
CA LEU A 467 32.83 -8.66 5.11
C LEU A 467 33.74 -8.35 3.90
N ILE A 468 34.09 -7.07 3.69
CA ILE A 468 35.08 -6.67 2.66
C ILE A 468 36.46 -7.25 2.99
N LYS A 469 36.94 -7.08 4.23
CA LYS A 469 38.24 -7.61 4.67
C LYS A 469 38.33 -9.13 4.53
N ALA A 470 37.20 -9.82 4.69
CA ALA A 470 37.07 -11.25 4.51
C ALA A 470 36.97 -11.71 3.04
N GLY A 471 36.85 -10.78 2.08
CA GLY A 471 36.65 -11.08 0.67
C GLY A 471 35.29 -11.70 0.35
N LEU A 472 34.29 -11.55 1.24
CA LEU A 472 32.96 -12.15 1.08
C LEU A 472 32.02 -11.30 0.21
N ILE A 473 32.29 -9.99 0.13
CA ILE A 473 31.52 -9.00 -0.63
C ILE A 473 32.50 -8.00 -1.27
N SER A 474 32.03 -7.30 -2.30
CA SER A 474 32.80 -6.24 -2.97
C SER A 474 32.80 -4.94 -2.15
N SER A 475 33.84 -4.12 -2.35
CA SER A 475 34.03 -2.81 -1.71
C SER A 475 32.96 -1.78 -2.07
#